data_AF-A0A926QVL4-F1
#
_entry.id   AF-A0A926QVL4-F1
#
_cell.length_a   1.000
_cell.length_b   1.000
_cell.length_c   1.000
_cell.angle_alpha   90.00
_cell.angle_beta   90.00
_cell.angle_gamma   90.00
#
_symmetry.space_group_name_H-M   'P 1'
#
loop_
_entity.id
_entity.type
_entity.pdbx_description
1 polymer ?
#
loop_
_entity_poly.entity_id
_entity_poly.type
_entity_poly.pdbx_seq_one_letter_code
_entity_poly.pdbx_strand_id
1 'polypeptide(L)'
;MPRSQRKTTAAPKRVTPKGNNGLKHRREKRRAAADVPKDSPRTYRPEELLSPPMLLSRFTERATDLLNALPEEGRPTQAAVTAALRQAVLEAFRSREEYVARMVEVDLLAGAPNQSASSLRKGIRTALLDQGVRCVDAPDGERELFVVVEGDGEAFEVLRPAYVDQATGKLVLSGQLRRLPGSDGGNHSAGDEATNGEGM
;
A
#
# COMPACT_ATOMS: atom_id res chain seq x y z
N MET A 1 41.45 8.22 -79.86
CA MET A 1 42.04 9.57 -80.03
C MET A 1 40.92 10.60 -79.93
N PRO A 2 41.07 11.80 -79.34
CA PRO A 2 41.83 12.20 -78.15
C PRO A 2 40.98 13.05 -77.15
N ARG A 3 41.63 13.40 -76.03
CA ARG A 3 41.17 14.17 -74.86
C ARG A 3 40.78 15.63 -75.16
N SER A 4 39.91 16.19 -74.31
CA SER A 4 40.03 17.59 -73.90
C SER A 4 39.58 17.78 -72.45
N GLN A 5 40.47 18.39 -71.66
CA GLN A 5 40.30 18.71 -70.24
C GLN A 5 39.50 20.00 -70.07
N ARG A 6 38.66 20.08 -69.03
CA ARG A 6 38.37 21.35 -68.35
C ARG A 6 38.34 21.17 -66.84
N LYS A 7 39.35 21.75 -66.19
CA LYS A 7 39.33 22.20 -64.79
C LYS A 7 38.27 23.31 -64.65
N THR A 8 37.53 23.33 -63.53
CA THR A 8 37.21 24.57 -62.79
C THR A 8 36.55 24.26 -61.44
N THR A 9 37.27 24.70 -60.40
CA THR A 9 36.82 25.32 -59.13
C THR A 9 35.84 24.57 -58.22
N ALA A 10 36.41 24.01 -57.14
CA ALA A 10 35.69 23.63 -55.93
C ALA A 10 35.08 24.87 -55.25
N ALA A 11 33.77 24.85 -55.00
CA ALA A 11 33.09 25.80 -54.13
C ALA A 11 33.37 25.47 -52.65
N PRO A 12 33.51 26.46 -51.75
CA PRO A 12 33.85 26.19 -50.35
C PRO A 12 32.70 25.48 -49.63
N LYS A 13 33.02 24.40 -48.92
CA LYS A 13 32.08 23.72 -48.01
C LYS A 13 31.60 24.72 -46.95
N ARG A 14 30.32 25.10 -47.01
CA ARG A 14 29.62 25.75 -45.89
C ARG A 14 29.60 24.78 -44.71
N VAL A 15 30.40 25.06 -43.69
CA VAL A 15 30.26 24.44 -42.38
C VAL A 15 28.95 24.96 -41.79
N THR A 16 27.95 24.10 -41.66
CA THR A 16 26.73 24.42 -40.92
C THR A 16 27.12 24.63 -39.45
N PRO A 17 26.73 25.75 -38.81
CA PRO A 17 27.01 25.93 -37.40
C PRO A 17 26.28 24.83 -36.63
N LYS A 18 27.04 24.07 -35.85
CA LYS A 18 26.56 22.96 -35.00
C LYS A 18 25.53 23.53 -34.03
N GLY A 19 24.26 23.47 -34.41
CA GLY A 19 23.16 24.10 -33.71
C GLY A 19 23.00 23.55 -32.30
N ASN A 20 22.57 24.42 -31.38
CA ASN A 20 22.31 24.19 -29.96
C ASN A 20 21.13 23.23 -29.70
N ASN A 21 21.09 22.07 -30.38
CA ASN A 21 20.02 21.08 -30.30
C ASN A 21 19.89 20.46 -28.90
N GLY A 22 20.98 20.45 -28.11
CA GLY A 22 20.93 19.97 -26.72
C GLY A 22 20.06 20.84 -25.80
N LEU A 23 20.06 22.16 -26.00
CA LEU A 23 19.25 23.09 -25.19
C LEU A 23 17.77 23.03 -25.57
N LYS A 24 17.47 22.81 -26.87
CA LYS A 24 16.09 22.61 -27.35
C LYS A 24 15.51 21.31 -26.81
N HIS A 25 16.22 20.20 -26.92
CA HIS A 25 15.78 18.92 -26.37
C HIS A 25 15.61 18.93 -24.85
N ARG A 26 16.49 19.62 -24.11
CA ARG A 26 16.35 19.75 -22.65
C ARG A 26 15.11 20.57 -22.26
N ARG A 27 14.75 21.58 -23.05
CA ARG A 27 13.55 22.41 -22.83
C ARG A 27 12.27 21.66 -23.20
N GLU A 28 12.27 20.88 -24.29
CA GLU A 28 11.17 20.01 -24.68
C GLU A 28 10.93 18.91 -23.65
N LYS A 29 11.99 18.25 -23.16
CA LYS A 29 11.88 17.24 -22.09
C LYS A 29 11.31 17.81 -20.79
N ARG A 30 11.67 19.04 -20.42
CA ARG A 30 11.10 19.72 -19.23
C ARG A 30 9.64 20.13 -19.42
N ARG A 31 9.23 20.49 -20.64
CA ARG A 31 7.81 20.79 -20.95
C ARG A 31 6.97 19.51 -20.94
N ALA A 32 7.45 18.44 -21.56
CA ALA A 32 6.78 17.14 -21.53
C ALA A 32 6.64 16.58 -20.10
N ALA A 33 7.61 16.83 -19.22
CA ALA A 33 7.52 16.45 -17.80
C ALA A 33 6.57 17.35 -16.98
N ALA A 34 6.32 18.59 -17.42
CA ALA A 34 5.42 19.53 -16.75
C ALA A 34 3.96 19.36 -17.20
N ASP A 35 3.73 18.82 -18.40
CA ASP A 35 2.40 18.54 -18.97
C ASP A 35 1.83 17.16 -18.60
N VAL A 36 2.50 16.39 -17.73
CA VAL A 36 1.92 15.14 -17.21
C VAL A 36 0.79 15.50 -16.24
N PRO A 37 -0.48 15.12 -16.52
CA PRO A 37 -1.59 15.38 -15.62
C PRO A 37 -1.29 14.83 -14.22
N LYS A 38 -1.60 15.60 -13.17
CA LYS A 38 -1.40 15.18 -11.76
C LYS A 38 -2.08 13.83 -11.42
N ASP A 39 -3.11 13.47 -12.18
CA ASP A 39 -3.90 12.24 -12.01
C ASP A 39 -3.46 11.10 -12.94
N SER A 40 -2.37 11.27 -13.69
CA SER A 40 -1.82 10.16 -14.47
C SER A 40 -1.15 9.13 -13.55
N PRO A 41 -1.43 7.82 -13.72
CA PRO A 41 -0.81 6.80 -12.91
C PRO A 41 0.71 6.87 -13.04
N ARG A 42 1.39 7.01 -11.90
CA ARG A 42 2.85 7.07 -11.86
C ARG A 42 3.41 5.74 -12.34
N THR A 43 4.30 5.79 -13.32
CA THR A 43 5.07 4.62 -13.76
C THR A 43 6.47 4.74 -13.20
N TYR A 44 6.88 3.75 -12.42
CA TYR A 44 8.22 3.69 -11.82
C TYR A 44 9.12 2.74 -12.62
N ARG A 45 10.42 3.02 -12.64
CA ARG A 45 11.42 2.06 -13.10
C ARG A 45 11.70 1.03 -12.00
N PRO A 46 12.10 -0.21 -12.35
CA PRO A 46 12.41 -1.25 -11.35
C PRO A 46 13.44 -0.80 -10.31
N GLU A 47 14.48 -0.09 -10.75
CA GLU A 47 15.53 0.48 -9.90
C GLU A 47 15.02 1.57 -8.91
N GLU A 48 13.86 2.15 -9.16
CA GLU A 48 13.24 3.17 -8.29
C GLU A 48 12.36 2.53 -7.21
N LEU A 49 11.89 1.30 -7.43
CA LEU A 49 11.00 0.59 -6.51
C LEU A 49 11.77 -0.14 -5.42
N LEU A 50 12.98 -0.61 -5.74
CA LEU A 50 13.89 -1.29 -4.83
C LEU A 50 15.29 -0.79 -5.14
N SER A 51 16.08 -0.52 -4.10
CA SER A 51 17.55 -0.45 -4.21
C SER A 51 18.12 -1.74 -3.64
N PRO A 52 18.23 -2.81 -4.47
CA PRO A 52 18.80 -4.09 -4.01
C PRO A 52 20.13 -3.95 -3.28
N PRO A 53 21.07 -3.08 -3.71
CA PRO A 53 22.34 -2.91 -3.01
C PRO A 53 22.18 -2.39 -1.58
N MET A 54 21.28 -1.43 -1.36
CA MET A 54 21.04 -0.87 -0.02
C MET A 54 20.30 -1.83 0.91
N LEU A 55 19.38 -2.63 0.37
CA LEU A 55 18.67 -3.64 1.14
C LEU A 55 19.63 -4.76 1.57
N LEU A 56 20.48 -5.20 0.66
CA LEU A 56 21.51 -6.21 0.95
C LEU A 56 22.53 -5.69 1.96
N SER A 57 22.99 -4.44 1.87
CA SER A 57 24.00 -3.91 2.80
C SER A 57 23.51 -3.88 4.25
N ARG A 58 22.31 -3.30 4.47
CA ARG A 58 21.69 -3.23 5.81
C ARG A 58 21.42 -4.61 6.40
N PHE A 59 20.99 -5.53 5.53
CA PHE A 59 20.74 -6.90 5.92
C PHE A 59 22.05 -7.62 6.32
N THR A 60 23.11 -7.49 5.52
CA THR A 60 24.40 -8.12 5.83
C THR A 60 25.02 -7.58 7.11
N GLU A 61 24.95 -6.27 7.36
CA GLU A 61 25.40 -5.65 8.61
C GLU A 61 24.67 -6.27 9.81
N ARG A 62 23.32 -6.32 9.75
CA ARG A 62 22.52 -6.86 10.85
C ARG A 62 22.73 -8.36 11.06
N ALA A 63 22.89 -9.13 9.99
CA ALA A 63 23.16 -10.56 10.06
C ALA A 63 24.53 -10.84 10.71
N THR A 64 25.55 -10.05 10.35
CA THR A 64 26.88 -10.15 10.97
C THR A 64 26.83 -9.81 12.46
N ASP A 65 26.11 -8.77 12.87
CA ASP A 65 25.94 -8.43 14.29
C ASP A 65 25.31 -9.59 15.09
N LEU A 66 24.25 -10.20 14.55
CA LEU A 66 23.56 -11.32 15.18
C LEU A 66 24.44 -12.57 15.27
N LEU A 67 25.23 -12.87 14.23
CA LEU A 67 26.16 -14.00 14.23
C LEU A 67 27.30 -13.80 15.23
N ASN A 68 27.80 -12.57 15.37
CA ASN A 68 28.86 -12.24 16.32
C ASN A 68 28.39 -12.29 17.78
N ALA A 69 27.10 -12.04 18.04
CA ALA A 69 26.48 -12.15 19.36
C ALA A 69 26.27 -13.61 19.83
N LEU A 70 26.41 -14.60 18.93
CA LEU A 70 26.29 -16.02 19.28
C LEU A 70 27.60 -16.56 19.90
N PRO A 71 27.51 -17.43 20.92
CA PRO A 71 28.64 -18.22 21.41
C PRO A 71 29.26 -19.04 20.28
N GLU A 72 30.58 -19.24 20.32
CA GLU A 72 31.34 -19.98 19.31
C GLU A 72 30.77 -21.38 19.05
N GLU A 73 30.33 -22.10 20.10
CA GLU A 73 29.76 -23.44 19.97
C GLU A 73 28.39 -23.48 19.26
N GLY A 74 27.69 -22.35 19.20
CA GLY A 74 26.38 -22.20 18.56
C GLY A 74 26.43 -21.54 17.19
N ARG A 75 27.62 -21.17 16.69
CA ARG A 75 27.73 -20.46 15.41
C ARG A 75 27.47 -21.40 14.23
N PRO A 76 26.51 -21.06 13.35
CA PRO A 76 26.26 -21.84 12.14
C PRO A 76 27.46 -21.77 11.20
N THR A 77 27.71 -22.86 10.47
CA THR A 77 28.77 -22.89 9.45
C THR A 77 28.46 -21.90 8.33
N GLN A 78 29.50 -21.40 7.66
CA GLN A 78 29.34 -20.49 6.51
C GLN A 78 28.44 -21.08 5.41
N ALA A 79 28.48 -22.41 5.22
CA ALA A 79 27.60 -23.10 4.28
C ALA A 79 26.13 -23.06 4.73
N ALA A 80 25.84 -23.29 6.02
CA ALA A 80 24.50 -23.19 6.58
C ALA A 80 23.95 -21.77 6.50
N VAL A 81 24.77 -20.76 6.80
CA VAL A 81 24.41 -19.35 6.63
C VAL A 81 24.08 -19.06 5.17
N THR A 82 24.94 -19.46 4.24
CA THR A 82 24.71 -19.21 2.80
C THR A 82 23.44 -19.89 2.29
N ALA A 83 23.15 -21.11 2.75
CA ALA A 83 21.92 -21.82 2.41
C ALA A 83 20.67 -21.12 2.95
N ALA A 84 20.67 -20.73 4.23
CA ALA A 84 19.59 -19.99 4.87
C ALA A 84 19.33 -18.65 4.18
N LEU A 85 20.39 -17.92 3.80
CA LEU A 85 20.27 -16.66 3.07
C LEU A 85 19.63 -16.82 1.69
N ARG A 86 20.07 -17.83 0.92
CA ARG A 86 19.43 -18.13 -0.38
C ARG A 86 17.95 -18.44 -0.19
N GLN A 87 17.63 -19.27 0.80
CA GLN A 87 16.25 -19.64 1.08
C GLN A 87 15.41 -18.42 1.47
N ALA A 88 15.89 -17.59 2.39
CA ALA A 88 15.20 -16.37 2.83
C ALA A 88 14.97 -15.38 1.67
N VAL A 89 15.95 -15.24 0.77
CA VAL A 89 15.80 -14.39 -0.42
C VAL A 89 14.73 -14.94 -1.36
N LEU A 90 14.74 -16.24 -1.64
CA LEU A 90 13.71 -16.89 -2.47
C LEU A 90 12.31 -16.76 -1.86
N GLU A 91 12.19 -16.95 -0.54
CA GLU A 91 10.95 -16.74 0.20
C GLU A 91 10.49 -15.29 0.13
N ALA A 92 11.38 -14.32 0.33
CA ALA A 92 11.05 -12.89 0.21
C ALA A 92 10.55 -12.53 -1.19
N PHE A 93 11.15 -13.10 -2.25
CA PHE A 93 10.64 -12.91 -3.62
C PHE A 93 9.25 -13.53 -3.81
N ARG A 94 9.04 -14.76 -3.34
CA ARG A 94 7.73 -15.41 -3.40
C ARG A 94 6.67 -14.62 -2.64
N SER A 95 6.96 -14.17 -1.41
CA SER A 95 6.06 -13.33 -0.62
C SER A 95 5.75 -12.00 -1.32
N ARG A 96 6.72 -11.40 -2.01
CA ARG A 96 6.48 -10.18 -2.81
C ARG A 96 5.56 -10.48 -4.00
N GLU A 97 5.80 -11.55 -4.73
CA GLU A 97 4.96 -11.97 -5.86
C GLU A 97 3.52 -12.21 -5.41
N GLU A 98 3.34 -12.94 -4.31
CA GLU A 98 2.05 -13.18 -3.68
C GLU A 98 1.37 -11.86 -3.28
N TYR A 99 2.09 -10.96 -2.60
CA TYR A 99 1.57 -9.64 -2.21
C TYR A 99 1.11 -8.81 -3.43
N VAL A 100 1.93 -8.76 -4.48
CA VAL A 100 1.59 -8.02 -5.71
C VAL A 100 0.37 -8.64 -6.39
N ALA A 101 0.30 -9.97 -6.49
CA ALA A 101 -0.86 -10.66 -7.04
C ALA A 101 -2.14 -10.31 -6.26
N ARG A 102 -2.08 -10.26 -4.92
CA ARG A 102 -3.23 -9.87 -4.09
C ARG A 102 -3.63 -8.41 -4.30
N MET A 103 -2.68 -7.49 -4.47
CA MET A 103 -3.00 -6.10 -4.81
C MET A 103 -3.74 -5.98 -6.15
N VAL A 104 -3.36 -6.81 -7.14
CA VAL A 104 -4.05 -6.86 -8.44
C VAL A 104 -5.46 -7.44 -8.30
N GLU A 105 -5.65 -8.48 -7.49
CA GLU A 105 -6.98 -9.04 -7.22
C GLU A 105 -7.91 -8.02 -6.55
N VAL A 106 -7.39 -7.23 -5.61
CA VAL A 106 -8.13 -6.14 -4.96
C VAL A 106 -8.54 -5.07 -5.98
N ASP A 107 -7.64 -4.68 -6.89
CA ASP A 107 -7.94 -3.73 -7.98
C ASP A 107 -9.03 -4.27 -8.92
N LEU A 108 -8.90 -5.52 -9.36
CA LEU A 108 -9.91 -6.20 -10.19
C LEU A 108 -11.26 -6.29 -9.51
N LEU A 109 -11.28 -6.59 -8.21
CA LEU A 109 -12.50 -6.61 -7.42
C LEU A 109 -13.11 -5.20 -7.33
N ALA A 110 -12.31 -4.17 -7.07
CA ALA A 110 -12.80 -2.79 -6.96
C ALA A 110 -13.28 -2.21 -8.30
N GLY A 111 -12.65 -2.60 -9.42
CA GLY A 111 -12.93 -2.08 -10.77
C GLY A 111 -14.07 -2.77 -11.52
N ALA A 112 -14.70 -3.81 -10.95
CA ALA A 112 -15.75 -4.54 -11.63
C ALA A 112 -17.01 -3.67 -11.88
N PRO A 113 -17.63 -3.76 -13.07
CA PRO A 113 -18.78 -2.92 -13.42
C PRO A 113 -19.98 -3.20 -12.51
N ASN A 114 -20.75 -2.14 -12.21
CA ASN A 114 -21.96 -2.18 -11.39
C ASN A 114 -21.75 -2.70 -9.95
N GLN A 115 -20.53 -2.65 -9.41
CA GLN A 115 -20.31 -2.94 -8.00
C GLN A 115 -20.79 -1.80 -7.10
N SER A 116 -21.72 -2.13 -6.20
CA SER A 116 -22.00 -1.28 -5.05
C SER A 116 -20.92 -1.42 -3.98
N ALA A 117 -20.77 -0.40 -3.14
CA ALA A 117 -19.85 -0.43 -2.01
C ALA A 117 -20.13 -1.60 -1.03
N SER A 118 -21.38 -2.07 -0.93
CA SER A 118 -21.72 -3.26 -0.13
C SER A 118 -21.20 -4.54 -0.76
N SER A 119 -21.32 -4.70 -2.08
CA SER A 119 -20.82 -5.87 -2.80
C SER A 119 -19.30 -5.95 -2.75
N LEU A 120 -18.62 -4.82 -2.92
CA LEU A 120 -17.17 -4.72 -2.76
C LEU A 120 -16.72 -5.13 -1.36
N ARG A 121 -17.34 -4.58 -0.31
CA ARG A 121 -17.04 -4.95 1.08
C ARG A 121 -17.25 -6.44 1.35
N LYS A 122 -18.31 -7.03 0.79
CA LYS A 122 -18.56 -8.48 0.92
C LYS A 122 -17.47 -9.30 0.23
N GLY A 123 -17.09 -8.95 -0.99
CA GLY A 123 -16.00 -9.60 -1.72
C GLY A 123 -14.67 -9.52 -0.98
N ILE A 124 -14.32 -8.35 -0.44
CA ILE A 124 -13.12 -8.16 0.39
C ILE A 124 -13.17 -9.04 1.65
N ARG A 125 -14.33 -9.11 2.33
CA ARG A 125 -14.48 -9.97 3.52
C ARG A 125 -14.31 -11.46 3.19
N THR A 126 -14.82 -11.92 2.05
CA THR A 126 -14.60 -13.29 1.59
C THR A 126 -13.12 -13.55 1.30
N ALA A 127 -12.46 -12.66 0.55
CA ALA A 127 -11.03 -12.81 0.24
C ALA A 127 -10.14 -12.81 1.49
N LEU A 128 -10.45 -11.98 2.50
CA LEU A 128 -9.75 -12.00 3.79
C LEU A 128 -9.94 -13.34 4.51
N LEU A 129 -11.17 -13.85 4.53
CA LEU A 129 -11.47 -15.13 5.16
C LEU A 129 -10.74 -16.29 4.49
N ASP A 130 -10.69 -16.32 3.16
CA ASP A 130 -9.96 -17.33 2.37
C ASP A 130 -8.44 -17.29 2.64
N GLN A 131 -7.93 -16.14 3.09
CA GLN A 131 -6.54 -15.95 3.52
C GLN A 131 -6.32 -16.23 5.01
N GLY A 132 -7.34 -16.71 5.73
CA GLY A 132 -7.26 -16.97 7.16
C GLY A 132 -7.37 -15.72 8.02
N VAL A 133 -7.78 -14.56 7.48
CA VAL A 133 -7.97 -13.33 8.26
C VAL A 133 -9.44 -13.18 8.62
N ARG A 134 -9.73 -13.14 9.93
CA ARG A 134 -11.09 -12.91 10.45
C ARG A 134 -11.30 -11.43 10.74
N CYS A 135 -12.44 -10.91 10.28
CA CYS A 135 -12.91 -9.55 10.57
C CYS A 135 -13.86 -9.60 11.77
N VAL A 136 -13.57 -8.85 12.83
CA VAL A 136 -14.41 -8.73 14.04
C VAL A 136 -15.03 -7.35 14.06
N ASP A 137 -16.34 -7.28 13.87
CA ASP A 137 -17.10 -6.04 13.71
C ASP A 137 -18.03 -5.70 14.88
N ALA A 138 -18.08 -6.56 15.89
CA ALA A 138 -18.70 -6.29 17.18
C ALA A 138 -17.71 -6.63 18.31
N PRO A 139 -17.63 -5.81 19.37
CA PRO A 139 -16.73 -6.05 20.49
C PRO A 139 -17.28 -7.08 21.49
N ASP A 140 -18.49 -7.60 21.27
CA ASP A 140 -19.16 -8.52 22.19
C ASP A 140 -18.40 -9.85 22.30
N GLY A 141 -17.93 -10.16 23.51
CA GLY A 141 -17.15 -11.37 23.79
C GLY A 141 -15.67 -11.30 23.40
N GLU A 142 -15.22 -10.25 22.71
CA GLU A 142 -13.83 -10.09 22.23
C GLU A 142 -13.35 -8.63 22.36
N ARG A 143 -13.69 -7.95 23.46
CA ARG A 143 -13.38 -6.52 23.68
C ARG A 143 -11.88 -6.22 23.65
N GLU A 144 -11.05 -7.17 24.05
CA GLU A 144 -9.59 -7.09 24.06
C GLU A 144 -8.96 -6.88 22.68
N LEU A 145 -9.70 -7.13 21.59
CA LEU A 145 -9.23 -6.88 20.22
C LEU A 145 -9.36 -5.40 19.80
N PHE A 146 -9.98 -4.57 20.65
CA PHE A 146 -10.34 -3.21 20.33
C PHE A 146 -9.65 -2.20 21.26
N VAL A 147 -9.41 -1.00 20.73
CA VAL A 147 -8.90 0.15 21.48
C VAL A 147 -9.95 1.25 21.46
N VAL A 148 -10.24 1.83 22.62
CA VAL A 148 -11.12 3.00 22.74
C VAL A 148 -10.31 4.24 22.36
N VAL A 149 -10.76 4.98 21.36
CA VAL A 149 -10.02 6.14 20.83
C VAL A 149 -10.66 7.49 21.17
N GLU A 150 -11.95 7.52 21.48
CA GLU A 150 -12.67 8.76 21.81
C GLU A 150 -13.93 8.52 22.65
N GLY A 151 -14.41 9.57 23.33
CA GLY A 151 -15.65 9.62 24.11
C GLY A 151 -15.52 9.18 25.57
N ASP A 152 -16.53 9.51 26.38
CA ASP A 152 -16.50 9.34 27.84
C ASP A 152 -17.66 8.52 28.44
N GLY A 153 -18.63 8.07 27.63
CA GLY A 153 -19.76 7.28 28.13
C GLY A 153 -19.54 5.77 28.19
N GLU A 154 -20.58 5.03 28.59
CA GLU A 154 -20.49 3.59 28.89
C GLU A 154 -20.81 2.68 27.70
N ALA A 155 -21.56 3.18 26.71
CA ALA A 155 -21.88 2.45 25.50
C ALA A 155 -20.75 2.57 24.47
N PHE A 156 -20.57 1.55 23.63
CA PHE A 156 -19.53 1.53 22.59
C PHE A 156 -20.12 1.51 21.19
N GLU A 157 -19.51 2.29 20.29
CA GLU A 157 -19.73 2.25 18.86
C GLU A 157 -18.44 1.81 18.15
N VAL A 158 -18.55 0.87 17.22
CA VAL A 158 -17.41 0.42 16.42
C VAL A 158 -17.16 1.41 15.28
N LEU A 159 -16.02 2.11 15.36
CA LEU A 159 -15.54 2.98 14.28
C LEU A 159 -14.78 2.17 13.22
N ARG A 160 -14.08 1.11 13.64
CA ARG A 160 -13.29 0.24 12.77
C ARG A 160 -13.28 -1.19 13.31
N PRO A 161 -13.46 -2.21 12.46
CA PRO A 161 -13.33 -3.60 12.87
C PRO A 161 -11.90 -3.96 13.26
N ALA A 162 -11.74 -4.99 14.07
CA ALA A 162 -10.46 -5.65 14.30
C ALA A 162 -10.22 -6.75 13.26
N TYR A 163 -8.95 -7.09 13.02
CA TYR A 163 -8.55 -8.17 12.13
C TYR A 163 -7.60 -9.12 12.85
N VAL A 164 -7.90 -10.41 12.81
CA VAL A 164 -7.15 -11.47 13.50
C VAL A 164 -6.70 -12.50 12.49
N ASP A 165 -5.44 -12.91 12.56
CA ASP A 165 -4.92 -14.06 11.83
C ASP A 165 -5.40 -15.34 12.53
N GLN A 166 -6.18 -16.16 11.84
CA GLN A 166 -6.75 -17.39 12.38
C GLN A 166 -5.71 -18.50 12.56
N ALA A 167 -4.62 -18.49 11.79
CA ALA A 167 -3.57 -19.50 11.92
C ALA A 167 -2.76 -19.31 13.21
N THR A 168 -2.50 -18.06 13.59
CA THR A 168 -1.67 -17.73 14.76
C THR A 168 -2.45 -17.21 15.97
N GLY A 169 -3.72 -16.84 15.79
CA GLY A 169 -4.53 -16.14 16.78
C GLY A 169 -4.09 -14.71 17.05
N LYS A 170 -3.13 -14.18 16.28
CA LYS A 170 -2.55 -12.85 16.53
C LYS A 170 -3.40 -11.74 15.92
N LEU A 171 -3.47 -10.63 16.63
CA LEU A 171 -4.10 -9.41 16.15
C LEU A 171 -3.25 -8.81 15.01
N VAL A 172 -3.85 -8.73 13.82
CA VAL A 172 -3.26 -8.11 12.63
C VAL A 172 -3.49 -6.59 12.67
N LEU A 173 -4.70 -6.18 13.07
CA LEU A 173 -5.05 -4.78 13.28
C LEU A 173 -6.09 -4.67 14.39
N SER A 174 -5.82 -3.81 15.37
CA SER A 174 -6.77 -3.50 16.44
C SER A 174 -8.00 -2.77 15.89
N GLY A 175 -9.17 -3.18 16.38
CA GLY A 175 -10.40 -2.44 16.14
C GLY A 175 -10.41 -1.13 16.92
N GLN A 176 -11.28 -0.20 16.50
CA GLN A 176 -11.42 1.11 17.15
C GLN A 176 -12.85 1.32 17.61
N LEU A 177 -12.99 1.73 18.87
CA LEU A 177 -14.27 2.05 19.48
C LEU A 177 -14.33 3.53 19.86
N ARG A 178 -15.53 4.11 19.72
CA ARG A 178 -15.93 5.35 20.39
C ARG A 178 -16.86 5.01 21.56
N ARG A 179 -16.68 5.68 22.69
CA ARG A 179 -17.65 5.72 23.77
C ARG A 179 -18.77 6.71 23.43
N LEU A 180 -20.00 6.25 23.50
CA LEU A 180 -21.19 7.07 23.32
C LEU A 180 -21.64 7.60 24.69
N PRO A 181 -21.99 8.90 24.81
CA PRO A 181 -22.58 9.42 26.02
C PRO A 181 -23.82 8.59 26.37
N GLY A 182 -23.98 8.28 27.66
CA GLY A 182 -25.16 7.55 28.12
C GLY A 182 -26.42 8.27 27.66
N SER A 183 -27.43 7.52 27.22
CA SER A 183 -28.78 8.07 27.18
C SER A 183 -29.16 8.40 28.61
N ASP A 184 -28.88 9.61 29.06
CA ASP A 184 -29.53 10.13 30.25
C ASP A 184 -31.02 9.97 29.97
N GLY A 185 -31.66 9.15 30.82
CA GLY A 185 -33.09 8.95 30.82
C GLY A 185 -33.77 10.27 31.10
N GLY A 186 -33.93 11.09 30.06
CA GLY A 186 -34.81 12.23 30.00
C GLY A 186 -36.24 11.73 30.01
N ASN A 187 -36.67 11.23 31.16
CA ASN A 187 -38.05 11.09 31.54
C ASN A 187 -38.66 12.51 31.56
N HIS A 188 -39.00 13.06 30.40
CA HIS A 188 -40.03 14.07 30.33
C HIS A 188 -41.36 13.34 30.53
N SER A 189 -41.72 13.21 31.80
CA SER A 189 -43.11 13.10 32.22
C SER A 189 -43.87 14.23 31.54
N ALA A 190 -44.52 13.93 30.42
CA ALA A 190 -45.63 14.73 29.94
C ALA A 190 -46.73 14.57 30.98
N GLY A 191 -46.85 15.61 31.81
CA GLY A 191 -47.81 15.70 32.89
C GLY A 191 -49.23 15.43 32.39
N ASP A 192 -49.90 14.62 33.19
CA ASP A 192 -51.34 14.51 33.29
C ASP A 192 -51.92 15.87 33.74
N GLU A 193 -52.84 16.43 32.94
CA GLU A 193 -53.93 17.39 33.25
C GLU A 193 -54.33 18.08 31.94
N ALA A 194 -55.58 18.28 31.53
CA ALA A 194 -56.90 17.82 31.92
C ALA A 194 -57.89 18.39 30.87
N THR A 195 -58.97 17.64 30.60
CA THR A 195 -60.33 18.09 30.22
C THR A 195 -60.59 18.87 28.92
N ASN A 196 -61.37 18.24 28.02
CA ASN A 196 -62.70 18.66 27.54
C ASN A 196 -63.10 17.67 26.42
N GLY A 197 -64.09 16.79 26.57
CA GLY A 197 -65.48 17.10 26.90
C GLY A 197 -66.33 16.90 25.64
N GLU A 198 -66.56 15.64 25.25
CA GLU A 198 -67.57 15.27 24.23
C GLU A 198 -68.96 15.32 24.87
N GLY A 199 -69.91 16.00 24.21
CA GLY A 199 -71.34 15.89 24.53
C GLY A 199 -72.14 17.16 24.24
N MET A 200 -72.51 17.36 22.97
CA MET A 200 -73.91 17.57 22.50
C MET A 200 -73.94 17.72 20.97
#